data_AF-A0A1I4FIW3-F1
#
_entry.id   AF-A0A1I4FIW3-F1
#
_cell.length_a   1.000
_cell.length_b   1.000
_cell.length_c   1.000
_cell.angle_alpha   90.00
_cell.angle_beta   90.00
_cell.angle_gamma   90.00
#
_symmetry.space_group_name_H-M   'P 1'
#
loop_
_entity.id
_entity.type
_entity.pdbx_description
1 polymer ?
#
loop_
_entity_poly.entity_id
_entity_poly.type
_entity_poly.pdbx_seq_one_letter_code
_entity_poly.pdbx_strand_id
1 'polypeptide(L)'
;MLAQRKTIYHISILLIALFSYLSMLQGCGVNHFRYLKLNDISSNYVQWLTETKMTEFPTTHVFGYDEDTKDKTITIDFTGEYDQKVFDCKKNYDELNTIIDAHNAFVTYHKDYFPPESIIKFNASFAAPGRPEIAFMSAYDNAETMATLGESYDNIIKFAYVNLLFPPNWIVDDGCRFDVPNVIIFIDEGAVTGAANNINGTNDNYDFLKAFSHTQKVIIDSYATNLNKDAITSNVKNILPNCEVIFI
;
A
#
# COMPACT_ATOMS: atom_id res chain seq x y z
N MET A 1 19.71 -53.99 32.28
CA MET A 1 20.21 -53.11 31.20
C MET A 1 19.28 -53.02 29.99
N LEU A 2 18.76 -54.11 29.41
CA LEU A 2 17.89 -54.03 28.22
C LEU A 2 16.56 -53.27 28.46
N ALA A 3 15.93 -53.45 29.63
CA ALA A 3 14.67 -52.78 29.97
C ALA A 3 14.84 -51.24 30.09
N GLN A 4 15.89 -50.77 30.75
CA GLN A 4 16.21 -49.33 30.85
C GLN A 4 16.47 -48.70 29.48
N ARG A 5 17.14 -49.40 28.55
CA ARG A 5 17.36 -48.90 27.19
C ARG A 5 16.05 -48.74 26.40
N LYS A 6 15.09 -49.66 26.58
CA LYS A 6 13.76 -49.53 25.97
C LYS A 6 12.98 -48.35 26.56
N THR A 7 13.02 -48.15 27.87
CA THR A 7 12.34 -47.01 28.53
C THR A 7 12.91 -45.66 28.05
N ILE A 8 14.24 -45.53 27.98
CA ILE A 8 14.91 -44.31 27.49
C ILE A 8 14.53 -44.02 26.04
N TYR A 9 14.47 -45.06 25.19
CA TYR A 9 14.08 -44.93 23.79
C TYR A 9 12.62 -44.45 23.63
N HIS A 10 11.69 -44.99 24.42
CA HIS A 10 10.28 -44.58 24.38
C HIS A 10 10.09 -43.14 24.88
N ILE A 11 10.78 -42.75 25.96
CA ILE A 11 10.75 -41.38 26.48
C ILE A 11 11.32 -40.39 25.44
N SER A 12 12.40 -40.77 24.75
CA SER A 12 13.02 -39.93 23.72
C SER A 12 12.09 -39.70 22.53
N ILE A 13 11.37 -40.73 22.07
CA ILE A 13 10.37 -40.60 20.99
C ILE A 13 9.22 -39.69 21.42
N LEU A 14 8.73 -39.85 22.67
CA LEU A 14 7.65 -39.02 23.21
C LEU A 14 8.04 -37.55 23.29
N LEU A 15 9.28 -37.26 23.70
CA LEU A 15 9.80 -35.90 23.76
C LEU A 15 9.97 -35.29 22.35
N ILE A 16 10.47 -36.04 21.38
CA ILE A 16 10.59 -35.57 19.99
C ILE A 16 9.21 -35.27 19.40
N ALA A 17 8.22 -36.14 19.64
CA ALA A 17 6.85 -35.91 19.19
C ALA A 17 6.22 -34.68 19.85
N LEU A 18 6.44 -34.49 21.16
CA LEU A 18 5.96 -33.31 21.89
C LEU A 18 6.62 -32.01 21.41
N PHE A 19 7.94 -32.01 21.18
CA PHE A 19 8.66 -30.87 20.62
C PHE A 19 8.20 -30.54 19.20
N SER A 20 7.97 -31.57 18.37
CA SER A 20 7.45 -31.39 17.02
C SER A 20 6.04 -30.78 17.04
N TYR A 21 5.16 -31.27 17.93
CA TYR A 21 3.82 -30.74 18.12
C TYR A 21 3.82 -29.29 18.64
N LEU A 22 4.68 -28.97 19.62
CA LEU A 22 4.85 -27.60 20.13
C LEU A 22 5.41 -26.65 19.06
N SER A 23 6.33 -27.11 18.22
CA SER A 23 6.85 -26.31 17.09
C SER A 23 5.80 -26.08 16.00
N MET A 24 4.87 -27.03 15.79
CA MET A 24 3.72 -26.84 14.89
C MET A 24 2.67 -25.88 15.48
N LEU A 25 2.48 -25.88 16.80
CA LEU A 25 1.62 -24.89 17.46
C LEU A 25 2.21 -23.48 17.43
N GLN A 26 3.55 -23.34 17.43
CA GLN A 26 4.21 -22.04 17.21
C GLN A 26 4.28 -21.65 15.72
N GLY A 27 4.39 -22.62 14.81
CA GLY A 27 4.38 -22.40 13.36
C GLY A 27 2.99 -22.13 12.76
N CYS A 28 1.93 -22.48 13.49
CA CYS A 28 0.55 -22.05 13.26
C CYS A 28 0.09 -21.03 14.32
N GLY A 29 1.03 -20.39 15.01
CA GLY A 29 0.74 -19.16 15.72
C GLY A 29 0.31 -18.16 14.68
N VAL A 30 -0.99 -17.84 14.65
CA VAL A 30 -1.50 -16.66 13.98
C VAL A 30 -0.57 -15.52 14.39
N ASN A 31 0.29 -15.07 13.46
CA ASN A 31 1.03 -13.83 13.61
C ASN A 31 -0.06 -12.77 13.68
N HIS A 32 -0.59 -12.52 14.87
CA HIS A 32 -1.50 -11.44 15.11
C HIS A 32 -0.68 -10.19 14.80
N PHE A 33 -0.93 -9.59 13.64
CA PHE A 33 -0.37 -8.29 13.33
C PHE A 33 -0.77 -7.38 14.48
N ARG A 34 0.24 -6.90 15.22
CA ARG A 34 -0.01 -5.95 16.29
C ARG A 34 -0.17 -4.59 15.63
N TYR A 35 -1.36 -4.04 15.69
CA TYR A 35 -1.58 -2.66 15.29
C TYR A 35 -0.84 -1.72 16.24
N LEU A 36 -0.22 -0.69 15.67
CA LEU A 36 0.51 0.33 16.39
C LEU A 36 -0.48 1.38 16.88
N LYS A 37 -0.44 1.65 18.19
CA LYS A 37 -1.05 2.87 18.76
C LYS A 37 -0.01 3.98 18.73
N LEU A 38 -0.44 5.24 18.91
CA LEU A 38 0.46 6.38 18.99
C LEU A 38 1.67 6.14 19.93
N ASN A 39 1.45 5.57 21.12
CA ASN A 39 2.51 5.29 22.09
C ASN A 39 3.49 4.18 21.67
N ASP A 40 3.14 3.37 20.67
CA ASP A 40 4.01 2.33 20.10
C ASP A 40 4.91 2.90 18.99
N ILE A 41 4.66 4.13 18.52
CA ILE A 41 5.39 4.77 17.43
C ILE A 41 6.45 5.73 17.99
N SER A 42 7.72 5.39 17.78
CA SER A 42 8.84 6.29 18.06
C SER A 42 9.03 7.23 16.87
N SER A 43 8.54 8.47 16.98
CA SER A 43 8.53 9.43 15.87
C SER A 43 9.03 10.81 16.27
N ASN A 44 9.68 11.51 15.34
CA ASN A 44 9.97 12.94 15.47
C ASN A 44 8.74 13.83 15.19
N TYR A 45 7.64 13.24 14.70
CA TYR A 45 6.47 13.92 14.16
C TYR A 45 5.20 13.63 14.98
N VAL A 46 5.32 13.45 16.30
CA VAL A 46 4.21 13.10 17.21
C VAL A 46 3.02 14.06 17.10
N GLN A 47 3.25 15.36 16.90
CA GLN A 47 2.16 16.33 16.76
C GLN A 47 1.28 16.00 15.54
N TRP A 48 1.90 15.75 14.38
CA TRP A 48 1.19 15.33 13.17
C TRP A 48 0.38 14.04 13.36
N LEU A 49 0.99 13.00 13.97
CA LEU A 49 0.29 11.75 14.26
C LEU A 49 -0.91 11.95 15.20
N THR A 50 -0.79 12.86 16.17
CA THR A 50 -1.84 13.19 17.14
C THR A 50 -2.98 13.96 16.50
N GLU A 51 -2.69 14.98 15.70
CA GLU A 51 -3.72 15.85 15.11
C GLU A 51 -4.50 15.16 13.98
N THR A 52 -3.83 14.29 13.22
CA THR A 52 -4.48 13.49 12.17
C THR A 52 -5.27 12.30 12.72
N LYS A 53 -5.03 11.91 13.97
CA LYS A 53 -5.68 10.76 14.64
C LYS A 53 -5.57 9.45 13.85
N MET A 54 -4.55 9.30 13.02
CA MET A 54 -4.44 8.16 12.08
C MET A 54 -4.34 6.79 12.75
N THR A 55 -4.06 6.73 14.06
CA THR A 55 -4.01 5.49 14.85
C THR A 55 -5.30 5.18 15.61
N GLU A 56 -6.33 6.03 15.49
CA GLU A 56 -7.56 5.96 16.29
C GLU A 56 -8.79 5.49 15.50
N PHE A 57 -8.63 5.20 14.21
CA PHE A 57 -9.73 4.75 13.36
C PHE A 57 -10.15 3.30 13.70
N PRO A 58 -11.45 3.00 13.64
CA PRO A 58 -11.95 1.73 14.14
C PRO A 58 -11.67 0.55 13.22
N THR A 59 -11.49 0.76 11.90
CA THR A 59 -11.21 -0.34 10.96
C THR A 59 -9.88 -0.22 10.24
N THR A 60 -9.44 1.01 9.99
CA THR A 60 -8.11 1.28 9.43
C THR A 60 -7.09 1.36 10.53
N HIS A 61 -6.13 0.44 10.51
CA HIS A 61 -5.13 0.31 11.55
C HIS A 61 -3.73 0.51 10.98
N VAL A 62 -2.90 1.27 11.70
CA VAL A 62 -1.47 1.33 11.43
C VAL A 62 -0.82 0.03 11.90
N PHE A 63 -0.04 -0.63 11.05
CA PHE A 63 0.76 -1.81 11.43
C PHE A 63 2.26 -1.63 11.17
N GLY A 64 2.63 -0.59 10.42
CA GLY A 64 4.02 -0.24 10.13
C GLY A 64 4.20 1.28 10.16
N TYR A 65 5.36 1.71 10.66
CA TYR A 65 5.79 3.10 10.66
C TYR A 65 7.30 3.14 10.49
N ASP A 66 7.80 3.89 9.52
CA ASP A 66 9.23 4.05 9.24
C ASP A 66 9.57 5.50 8.88
N GLU A 67 10.66 6.00 9.45
CA GLU A 67 11.25 7.31 9.18
C GLU A 67 12.66 7.11 8.63
N ASP A 68 12.80 7.06 7.30
CA ASP A 68 14.12 7.00 6.68
C ASP A 68 14.71 8.40 6.58
N THR A 69 15.65 8.67 7.48
CA THR A 69 16.38 9.95 7.53
C THR A 69 17.29 10.21 6.33
N LYS A 70 17.63 9.20 5.52
CA LYS A 70 18.54 9.35 4.38
C LYS A 70 17.86 9.93 3.16
N ASP A 71 16.69 9.41 2.82
CA ASP A 71 15.86 9.87 1.70
C ASP A 71 14.73 10.82 2.16
N LYS A 72 14.63 11.05 3.48
CA LYS A 72 13.62 11.91 4.12
C LYS A 72 12.19 11.38 3.91
N THR A 73 12.04 10.07 3.71
CA THR A 73 10.76 9.41 3.53
C THR A 73 10.16 9.01 4.87
N ILE A 74 8.86 9.26 5.03
CA ILE A 74 8.05 8.75 6.13
C ILE A 74 7.00 7.82 5.55
N THR A 75 7.02 6.56 5.95
CA THR A 75 6.08 5.54 5.49
C THR A 75 5.17 5.09 6.63
N ILE A 76 3.86 5.08 6.40
CA ILE A 76 2.87 4.48 7.28
C ILE A 76 2.15 3.37 6.53
N ASP A 77 2.17 2.18 7.11
CA ASP A 77 1.48 1.02 6.56
C ASP A 77 0.15 0.81 7.28
N PHE A 78 -0.93 0.79 6.50
CA PHE A 78 -2.31 0.61 6.94
C PHE A 78 -2.85 -0.76 6.55
N THR A 79 -3.58 -1.39 7.46
CA THR A 79 -4.28 -2.66 7.26
C THR A 79 -5.68 -2.60 7.85
N GLY A 80 -6.53 -3.54 7.45
CA GLY A 80 -7.87 -3.69 8.01
C GLY A 80 -7.86 -4.65 9.20
N GLU A 81 -9.03 -4.87 9.79
CA GLU A 81 -9.20 -5.92 10.79
C GLU A 81 -8.84 -7.31 10.23
N TYR A 82 -7.96 -8.02 10.93
CA TYR A 82 -7.48 -9.36 10.54
C TYR A 82 -8.54 -10.47 10.71
N ASP A 83 -9.63 -10.23 11.46
CA ASP A 83 -10.74 -11.19 11.51
C ASP A 83 -11.53 -11.12 10.20
N GLN A 84 -11.08 -11.90 9.21
CA GLN A 84 -11.55 -11.99 7.82
C GLN A 84 -13.08 -12.17 7.64
N LYS A 85 -13.84 -12.32 8.73
CA LYS A 85 -15.30 -12.39 8.71
C LYS A 85 -15.96 -11.04 8.46
N VAL A 86 -15.25 -9.92 8.63
CA VAL A 86 -15.79 -8.56 8.44
C VAL A 86 -14.78 -7.68 7.69
N PHE A 87 -14.29 -8.16 6.54
CA PHE A 87 -13.55 -7.28 5.62
C PHE A 87 -14.52 -6.30 4.96
N ASP A 88 -14.52 -5.05 5.42
CA ASP A 88 -15.24 -3.94 4.80
C ASP A 88 -14.24 -3.04 4.09
N CYS A 89 -13.93 -3.38 2.83
CA CYS A 89 -13.04 -2.61 1.97
C CYS A 89 -13.42 -1.13 1.94
N LYS A 90 -14.70 -0.85 1.72
CA LYS A 90 -15.18 0.51 1.53
C LYS A 90 -14.93 1.33 2.78
N LYS A 91 -15.28 0.80 3.95
CA LYS A 91 -15.07 1.50 5.21
C LYS A 91 -13.59 1.76 5.50
N ASN A 92 -12.72 0.78 5.24
CA ASN A 92 -11.27 0.96 5.38
C ASN A 92 -10.75 2.12 4.50
N TYR A 93 -11.13 2.14 3.22
CA TYR A 93 -10.69 3.22 2.32
C TYR A 93 -11.36 4.57 2.62
N ASP A 94 -12.61 4.61 3.10
CA ASP A 94 -13.26 5.86 3.55
C ASP A 94 -12.53 6.46 4.77
N GLU A 95 -12.09 5.62 5.71
CA GLU A 95 -11.28 6.04 6.86
C GLU A 95 -9.88 6.51 6.41
N LEU A 96 -9.25 5.79 5.48
CA LEU A 96 -7.97 6.23 4.90
C LEU A 96 -8.09 7.58 4.17
N ASN A 97 -9.18 7.81 3.42
CA ASN A 97 -9.46 9.12 2.81
C ASN A 97 -9.57 10.22 3.88
N THR A 98 -10.24 9.92 5.00
CA THR A 98 -10.33 10.87 6.13
C THR A 98 -8.95 11.18 6.73
N ILE A 99 -8.06 10.18 6.81
CA ILE A 99 -6.67 10.36 7.26
C ILE A 99 -5.89 11.23 6.27
N ILE A 100 -6.05 10.99 4.97
CA ILE A 100 -5.42 11.78 3.90
C ILE A 100 -5.88 13.25 3.97
N ASP A 101 -7.18 13.49 4.12
CA ASP A 101 -7.74 14.84 4.26
C ASP A 101 -7.19 15.56 5.48
N ALA A 102 -7.13 14.87 6.63
CA ALA A 102 -6.58 15.42 7.86
C ALA A 102 -5.08 15.75 7.71
N HIS A 103 -4.31 14.87 7.07
CA HIS A 103 -2.91 15.11 6.77
C HIS A 103 -2.72 16.30 5.82
N ASN A 104 -3.48 16.37 4.72
CA ASN A 104 -3.41 17.46 3.75
C ASN A 104 -3.77 18.81 4.39
N ALA A 105 -4.78 18.83 5.28
CA ALA A 105 -5.12 20.00 6.07
C ALA A 105 -3.98 20.41 7.04
N PHE A 106 -3.36 19.43 7.70
CA PHE A 106 -2.24 19.66 8.61
C PHE A 106 -1.04 20.30 7.90
N VAL A 107 -0.58 19.75 6.77
CA VAL A 107 0.58 20.30 6.03
C VAL A 107 0.27 21.65 5.39
N THR A 108 -0.98 21.89 5.00
CA THR A 108 -1.41 23.20 4.48
C THR A 108 -1.29 24.29 5.56
N TYR A 109 -1.61 23.95 6.81
CA TYR A 109 -1.53 24.86 7.96
C TYR A 109 -0.10 24.95 8.54
N HIS A 110 0.66 23.86 8.51
CA HIS A 110 2.01 23.74 9.05
C HIS A 110 3.06 23.50 7.94
N LYS A 111 3.19 24.45 7.01
CA LYS A 111 3.98 24.30 5.77
C LYS A 111 5.44 23.87 5.94
N ASP A 112 6.08 24.26 7.05
CA ASP A 112 7.50 23.99 7.30
C ASP A 112 7.72 22.87 8.33
N TYR A 113 6.68 22.07 8.62
CA TYR A 113 6.76 21.03 9.66
C TYR A 113 7.64 19.85 9.23
N PHE A 114 7.59 19.48 7.95
CA PHE A 114 8.45 18.45 7.39
C PHE A 114 9.68 19.07 6.71
N PRO A 115 10.83 18.39 6.72
CA PRO A 115 12.00 18.83 5.97
C PRO A 115 11.69 19.04 4.48
N PRO A 116 12.36 19.99 3.81
CA PRO A 116 12.24 20.14 2.37
C PRO A 116 12.56 18.84 1.63
N GLU A 117 11.77 18.56 0.60
CA GLU A 117 11.86 17.35 -0.24
C GLU A 117 11.49 16.05 0.50
N SER A 118 10.91 16.12 1.70
CA SER A 118 10.36 14.93 2.35
C SER A 118 9.24 14.28 1.55
N ILE A 119 9.16 12.96 1.64
CA ILE A 119 8.12 12.15 1.01
C ILE A 119 7.28 11.51 2.10
N ILE A 120 5.97 11.77 2.09
CA ILE A 120 5.01 11.11 2.98
C ILE A 120 4.31 10.04 2.17
N LYS A 121 4.31 8.79 2.67
CA LYS A 121 3.74 7.63 1.99
C LYS A 121 2.80 6.86 2.90
N PHE A 122 1.58 6.64 2.46
CA PHE A 122 0.57 5.80 3.11
C PHE A 122 0.34 4.55 2.26
N ASN A 123 0.77 3.39 2.76
CA ASN A 123 0.60 2.11 2.09
C ASN A 123 -0.67 1.42 2.58
N ALA A 124 -1.68 1.25 1.72
CA ALA A 124 -2.89 0.49 2.03
C ALA A 124 -2.69 -1.00 1.69
N SER A 125 -2.79 -1.86 2.70
CA SER A 125 -2.68 -3.33 2.59
C SER A 125 -3.90 -4.00 3.23
N PHE A 126 -5.11 -3.66 2.77
CA PHE A 126 -6.35 -4.01 3.48
C PHE A 126 -6.79 -5.46 3.24
N ALA A 127 -6.70 -5.95 2.01
CA ALA A 127 -7.03 -7.33 1.63
C ALA A 127 -5.88 -8.31 1.95
N ALA A 128 -4.63 -7.86 1.93
CA ALA A 128 -3.46 -8.68 2.25
C ALA A 128 -2.40 -7.89 3.05
N PRO A 129 -2.34 -8.03 4.39
CA PRO A 129 -1.36 -7.33 5.22
C PRO A 129 0.07 -7.54 4.74
N GLY A 130 0.84 -6.45 4.66
CA GLY A 130 2.23 -6.44 4.18
C GLY A 130 2.38 -6.49 2.66
N ARG A 131 1.29 -6.41 1.89
CA ARG A 131 1.30 -6.27 0.43
C ARG A 131 0.48 -5.04 0.05
N PRO A 132 1.13 -3.88 -0.16
CA PRO A 132 0.43 -2.66 -0.55
C PRO A 132 -0.34 -2.85 -1.85
N GLU A 133 -1.65 -2.63 -1.79
CA GLU A 133 -2.57 -2.63 -2.94
C GLU A 133 -2.54 -1.27 -3.64
N ILE A 134 -2.59 -0.21 -2.83
CA ILE A 134 -2.53 1.18 -3.26
C ILE A 134 -1.61 1.91 -2.28
N ALA A 135 -0.65 2.68 -2.80
CA ALA A 135 0.14 3.58 -1.98
C ALA A 135 -0.18 5.02 -2.33
N PHE A 136 -0.53 5.83 -1.34
CA PHE A 136 -0.75 7.27 -1.50
C PHE A 136 0.51 8.02 -1.09
N MET A 137 0.93 9.00 -1.88
CA MET A 137 2.18 9.71 -1.61
C MET A 137 2.15 11.19 -1.96
N SER A 138 2.99 11.96 -1.27
CA SER A 138 3.09 13.40 -1.45
C SER A 138 4.00 13.80 -2.61
N ALA A 139 4.99 12.97 -2.90
CA ALA A 139 5.91 13.14 -4.01
C ALA A 139 6.28 11.77 -4.55
N TYR A 140 6.71 11.74 -5.81
CA TYR A 140 7.11 10.53 -6.50
C TYR A 140 8.56 10.64 -6.94
N ASP A 141 9.37 9.68 -6.48
CA ASP A 141 10.79 9.55 -6.81
C ASP A 141 11.60 10.82 -6.45
N ASN A 142 12.25 11.45 -7.43
CA ASN A 142 13.24 12.51 -7.22
C ASN A 142 12.82 13.86 -7.84
N ALA A 143 13.63 14.89 -7.60
CA ALA A 143 13.33 16.26 -8.03
C ALA A 143 13.22 16.44 -9.55
N GLU A 144 13.97 15.68 -10.35
CA GLU A 144 13.88 15.71 -11.81
C GLU A 144 12.56 15.11 -12.29
N THR A 145 12.16 13.99 -11.69
CA THR A 145 10.87 13.34 -11.96
C THR A 145 9.71 14.27 -11.59
N MET A 146 9.73 14.84 -10.39
CA MET A 146 8.72 15.80 -9.93
C MET A 146 8.63 17.04 -10.82
N ALA A 147 9.77 17.59 -11.26
CA ALA A 147 9.80 18.70 -12.20
C ALA A 147 9.21 18.33 -13.58
N THR A 148 9.51 17.13 -14.08
CA THR A 148 8.94 16.59 -15.33
C THR A 148 7.42 16.48 -15.25
N LEU A 149 6.91 16.06 -14.09
CA LEU A 149 5.48 15.97 -13.81
C LEU A 149 4.84 17.33 -13.53
N GLY A 150 5.62 18.41 -13.40
CA GLY A 150 5.13 19.74 -13.05
C GLY A 150 4.62 19.84 -11.61
N GLU A 151 5.19 19.05 -10.70
CA GLU A 151 4.75 18.91 -9.31
C GLU A 151 5.84 19.37 -8.33
N SER A 152 5.41 19.92 -7.19
CA SER A 152 6.30 20.36 -6.09
C SER A 152 6.40 19.34 -4.95
N TYR A 153 7.46 19.44 -4.14
CA TYR A 153 7.51 18.81 -2.82
C TYR A 153 6.85 19.73 -1.78
N ASP A 154 5.55 19.56 -1.57
CA ASP A 154 4.73 20.34 -0.63
C ASP A 154 4.14 19.49 0.50
N ASN A 155 4.56 18.22 0.58
CA ASN A 155 4.06 17.21 1.52
C ASN A 155 2.55 16.95 1.44
N ILE A 156 1.83 17.44 0.43
CA ILE A 156 0.41 17.14 0.21
C ILE A 156 0.32 15.81 -0.54
N ILE A 157 -0.44 14.85 -0.01
CA ILE A 157 -0.76 13.60 -0.72
C ILE A 157 -1.52 13.93 -1.99
N LYS A 158 -0.91 13.60 -3.13
CA LYS A 158 -1.44 13.94 -4.46
C LYS A 158 -1.19 12.87 -5.53
N PHE A 159 -0.48 11.82 -5.17
CA PHE A 159 -0.27 10.65 -6.01
C PHE A 159 -0.92 9.43 -5.37
N ALA A 160 -1.55 8.58 -6.18
CA ALA A 160 -1.82 7.20 -5.82
C ALA A 160 -0.97 6.29 -6.72
N TYR A 161 -0.36 5.25 -6.18
CA TYR A 161 0.46 4.29 -6.89
C TYR A 161 -0.18 2.92 -6.83
N VAL A 162 -0.29 2.28 -7.99
CA VAL A 162 -0.86 0.95 -8.17
C VAL A 162 0.08 0.10 -9.01
N ASN A 163 0.38 -1.11 -8.55
CA ASN A 163 1.15 -2.08 -9.33
C ASN A 163 0.21 -2.94 -10.19
N LEU A 164 0.36 -2.86 -11.52
CA LEU A 164 -0.50 -3.56 -12.47
C LEU A 164 -0.25 -5.07 -12.55
N LEU A 165 0.75 -5.59 -11.83
CA LEU A 165 0.90 -7.04 -11.64
C LEU A 165 -0.28 -7.62 -10.85
N PHE A 166 -0.87 -6.83 -9.94
CA PHE A 166 -2.02 -7.21 -9.10
C PHE A 166 -3.01 -6.04 -9.01
N PRO A 167 -3.73 -5.71 -10.11
CA PRO A 167 -4.62 -4.56 -10.13
C PRO A 167 -5.77 -4.75 -9.12
N PRO A 168 -6.04 -3.77 -8.25
CA PRO A 168 -7.04 -3.88 -7.20
C PRO A 168 -8.45 -3.57 -7.72
N ASN A 169 -8.91 -4.25 -8.78
CA ASN A 169 -10.19 -3.95 -9.43
C ASN A 169 -11.41 -4.07 -8.48
N TRP A 170 -11.32 -4.90 -7.44
CA TRP A 170 -12.35 -5.08 -6.41
C TRP A 170 -12.72 -3.80 -5.67
N ILE A 171 -11.83 -2.79 -5.61
CA ILE A 171 -12.16 -1.49 -4.99
C ILE A 171 -13.31 -0.78 -5.71
N VAL A 172 -13.50 -1.06 -7.00
CA VAL A 172 -14.61 -0.48 -7.78
C VAL A 172 -15.92 -1.17 -7.42
N ASP A 173 -15.89 -2.50 -7.29
CA ASP A 173 -17.04 -3.32 -6.92
C ASP A 173 -17.54 -2.97 -5.51
N ASP A 174 -16.61 -2.69 -4.60
CA ASP A 174 -16.90 -2.25 -3.23
C ASP A 174 -17.28 -0.75 -3.15
N GLY A 175 -17.23 -0.02 -4.26
CA GLY A 175 -17.68 1.37 -4.34
C GLY A 175 -16.71 2.38 -3.74
N CYS A 176 -15.43 2.05 -3.60
CA CYS A 176 -14.39 2.97 -3.15
C CYS A 176 -14.16 4.09 -4.16
N ARG A 177 -13.83 5.28 -3.66
CA ARG A 177 -13.55 6.48 -4.46
C ARG A 177 -12.39 7.25 -3.85
N PHE A 178 -11.55 7.81 -4.70
CA PHE A 178 -10.36 8.55 -4.31
C PHE A 178 -10.28 9.85 -5.10
N ASP A 179 -9.98 10.95 -4.40
CA ASP A 179 -9.82 12.27 -4.99
C ASP A 179 -8.34 12.67 -4.96
N VAL A 180 -7.59 12.16 -5.93
CA VAL A 180 -6.16 12.45 -6.10
C VAL A 180 -5.89 12.88 -7.54
N PRO A 181 -5.10 13.94 -7.77
CA PRO A 181 -4.89 14.47 -9.11
C PRO A 181 -4.00 13.57 -9.98
N ASN A 182 -3.14 12.74 -9.39
CA ASN A 182 -2.20 11.93 -10.13
C ASN A 182 -2.31 10.44 -9.74
N VAL A 183 -2.41 9.55 -10.74
CA VAL A 183 -2.37 8.10 -10.54
C VAL A 183 -1.16 7.53 -11.28
N ILE A 184 -0.32 6.82 -10.55
CA ILE A 184 0.87 6.13 -11.06
C ILE A 184 0.53 4.66 -11.22
N ILE A 185 0.72 4.15 -12.43
CA ILE A 185 0.57 2.74 -12.76
C ILE A 185 1.95 2.19 -13.02
N PHE A 186 2.40 1.32 -12.12
CA PHE A 186 3.65 0.60 -12.30
C PHE A 186 3.42 -0.67 -13.12
N ILE A 187 4.22 -0.84 -14.17
CA ILE A 187 4.17 -2.00 -15.07
C ILE A 187 5.55 -2.68 -15.07
N ASP A 188 5.61 -3.86 -14.46
CA ASP A 188 6.78 -4.75 -14.51
C ASP A 188 6.82 -5.56 -15.82
N GLU A 189 8.01 -6.02 -16.23
CA GLU A 189 8.24 -6.87 -17.41
C GLU A 189 7.48 -8.20 -17.31
N GLY A 190 7.35 -8.76 -16.09
CA GLY A 190 6.53 -9.94 -15.82
C GLY A 190 5.04 -9.70 -16.07
N ALA A 191 4.59 -8.45 -15.95
CA ALA A 191 3.21 -8.06 -16.19
C ALA A 191 2.92 -7.97 -17.71
N VAL A 192 3.92 -7.62 -18.54
CA VAL A 192 3.78 -7.55 -20.00
C VAL A 192 3.83 -8.93 -20.68
N THR A 193 4.62 -9.85 -20.13
CA THR A 193 4.88 -11.18 -20.72
C THR A 193 4.03 -12.30 -20.12
N GLY A 194 3.35 -12.04 -19.00
CA GLY A 194 2.50 -13.01 -18.32
C GLY A 194 1.19 -13.29 -19.08
N ALA A 195 0.83 -14.56 -19.23
CA ALA A 195 -0.43 -14.99 -19.84
C ALA A 195 -1.69 -14.52 -19.07
N ALA A 196 -1.54 -14.10 -17.81
CA ALA A 196 -2.64 -13.67 -16.95
C ALA A 196 -3.05 -12.20 -17.16
N ASN A 197 -2.10 -11.33 -17.53
CA ASN A 197 -2.32 -9.89 -17.59
C ASN A 197 -1.96 -9.41 -19.00
N ASN A 198 -2.89 -9.50 -19.95
CA ASN A 198 -2.68 -8.94 -21.29
C ASN A 198 -2.78 -7.40 -21.22
N ILE A 199 -1.77 -6.76 -20.62
CA ILE A 199 -1.69 -5.31 -20.39
C ILE A 199 -1.79 -4.51 -21.68
N ASN A 200 -1.38 -5.13 -22.80
CA ASN A 200 -1.42 -4.56 -24.13
C ASN A 200 -2.79 -4.74 -24.84
N GLY A 201 -3.74 -5.51 -24.29
CA GLY A 201 -4.91 -5.99 -25.06
C GLY A 201 -6.28 -5.97 -24.37
N THR A 202 -6.40 -5.87 -23.04
CA THR A 202 -7.71 -5.91 -22.35
C THR A 202 -7.92 -4.71 -21.42
N ASN A 203 -9.08 -4.04 -21.57
CA ASN A 203 -9.51 -2.90 -20.74
C ASN A 203 -9.58 -3.24 -19.23
N ASP A 204 -9.93 -4.49 -18.89
CA ASP A 204 -10.28 -4.89 -17.52
C ASP A 204 -9.15 -4.69 -16.49
N ASN A 205 -7.88 -4.68 -16.92
CA ASN A 205 -6.75 -4.44 -16.00
C ASN A 205 -6.69 -2.98 -15.49
N TYR A 206 -7.37 -2.05 -16.17
CA TYR A 206 -7.39 -0.63 -15.83
C TYR A 206 -8.68 -0.22 -15.11
N ASP A 207 -9.61 -1.15 -14.87
CA ASP A 207 -10.93 -0.84 -14.32
C ASP A 207 -10.88 -0.15 -12.96
N PHE A 208 -9.86 -0.44 -12.14
CA PHE A 208 -9.61 0.27 -10.89
C PHE A 208 -9.55 1.80 -11.04
N LEU A 209 -9.19 2.33 -12.22
CA LEU A 209 -9.20 3.76 -12.51
C LEU A 209 -10.58 4.41 -12.39
N LYS A 210 -11.67 3.63 -12.46
CA LYS A 210 -13.04 4.10 -12.18
C LYS A 210 -13.20 4.62 -10.74
N ALA A 211 -12.35 4.18 -9.82
CA ALA A 211 -12.30 4.70 -8.45
C ALA A 211 -11.63 6.09 -8.34
N PHE A 212 -10.95 6.55 -9.40
CA PHE A 212 -10.15 7.78 -9.44
C PHE A 212 -10.70 8.78 -10.47
N SER A 213 -12.00 9.07 -10.40
CA SER A 213 -12.74 9.79 -11.46
C SER A 213 -12.31 11.23 -11.74
N HIS A 214 -11.55 11.85 -10.84
CA HIS A 214 -11.07 13.24 -10.98
C HIS A 214 -9.57 13.34 -11.28
N THR A 215 -8.90 12.23 -11.56
CA THR A 215 -7.48 12.21 -11.90
C THR A 215 -7.20 13.08 -13.12
N GLN A 216 -6.21 13.96 -12.96
CA GLN A 216 -5.72 14.84 -14.00
C GLN A 216 -4.62 14.18 -14.82
N LYS A 217 -3.72 13.41 -14.19
CA LYS A 217 -2.63 12.70 -14.88
C LYS A 217 -2.59 11.22 -14.51
N VAL A 218 -2.46 10.36 -15.50
CA VAL A 218 -2.11 8.96 -15.35
C VAL A 218 -0.67 8.78 -15.81
N ILE A 219 0.21 8.41 -14.89
CA ILE A 219 1.64 8.26 -15.09
C ILE A 219 1.94 6.77 -15.21
N ILE A 220 2.47 6.35 -16.35
CA ILE A 220 2.88 4.98 -16.60
C ILE A 220 4.37 4.88 -16.29
N ASP A 221 4.69 4.21 -15.19
CA ASP A 221 6.06 3.89 -14.76
C ASP A 221 6.38 2.45 -15.15
N SER A 222 7.41 2.26 -15.99
CA SER A 222 7.75 0.92 -16.44
C SER A 222 9.20 0.76 -16.86
N TYR A 223 9.76 -0.39 -16.50
CA TYR A 223 11.03 -0.87 -17.04
C TYR A 223 10.85 -1.74 -18.30
N ALA A 224 9.61 -1.99 -18.74
CA ALA A 224 9.34 -2.89 -19.85
C ALA A 224 9.64 -2.21 -21.21
N THR A 225 10.46 -2.89 -22.01
CA THR A 225 10.95 -2.35 -23.30
C THR A 225 9.96 -2.51 -24.45
N ASN A 226 8.90 -3.31 -24.28
CA ASN A 226 7.94 -3.70 -25.31
C ASN A 226 6.50 -3.22 -25.01
N LEU A 227 6.35 -2.11 -24.29
CA LEU A 227 5.04 -1.51 -24.02
C LEU A 227 4.37 -0.98 -25.29
N ASN A 228 3.12 -1.39 -25.52
CA ASN A 228 2.28 -0.75 -26.53
C ASN A 228 1.64 0.52 -25.93
N LYS A 229 2.36 1.64 -26.02
CA LYS A 229 1.92 2.94 -25.47
C LYS A 229 0.56 3.38 -26.00
N ASP A 230 0.24 3.11 -27.26
CA ASP A 230 -1.03 3.49 -27.88
C ASP A 230 -2.20 2.69 -27.29
N ALA A 231 -2.01 1.38 -27.09
CA ALA A 231 -3.03 0.53 -26.45
C ALA A 231 -3.26 0.92 -24.99
N ILE A 232 -2.19 1.16 -24.23
CA ILE A 232 -2.27 1.62 -22.83
C ILE A 232 -3.01 2.95 -22.75
N THR A 233 -2.60 3.92 -23.57
CA THR A 233 -3.25 5.24 -23.64
C THR A 233 -4.73 5.09 -23.99
N SER A 234 -5.07 4.23 -24.96
CA SER A 234 -6.47 3.99 -25.35
C SER A 234 -7.28 3.39 -24.20
N ASN A 235 -6.74 2.40 -23.48
CA ASN A 235 -7.41 1.78 -22.34
C ASN A 235 -7.64 2.78 -21.20
N VAL A 236 -6.64 3.60 -20.87
CA VAL A 236 -6.76 4.65 -19.85
C VAL A 236 -7.81 5.69 -20.28
N LYS A 237 -7.74 6.18 -21.52
CA LYS A 237 -8.65 7.20 -22.05
C LYS A 237 -10.09 6.73 -22.21
N ASN A 238 -10.32 5.42 -22.37
CA ASN A 238 -11.67 4.86 -22.36
C ASN A 238 -12.36 5.03 -20.99
N ILE A 239 -11.59 5.11 -19.90
CA ILE A 239 -12.10 5.27 -18.53
C ILE A 239 -12.03 6.72 -18.08
N LEU A 240 -10.90 7.39 -18.34
CA LEU A 240 -10.60 8.77 -17.95
C LEU A 240 -10.30 9.61 -19.21
N PRO A 241 -11.31 10.02 -19.99
CA PRO A 241 -11.10 10.67 -21.29
C PRO A 241 -10.32 11.99 -21.22
N ASN A 242 -10.43 12.70 -20.10
CA ASN A 242 -9.84 14.02 -19.91
C ASN A 242 -8.47 14.02 -19.22
N CYS A 243 -7.95 12.88 -18.75
CA CYS A 243 -6.66 12.87 -18.06
C CYS A 243 -5.49 12.96 -19.05
N GLU A 244 -4.37 13.57 -18.68
CA GLU A 244 -3.11 13.42 -19.40
C GLU A 244 -2.53 12.02 -19.15
N VAL A 245 -1.93 11.39 -20.16
CA VAL A 245 -1.21 10.12 -20.00
C VAL A 245 0.27 10.37 -20.25
N ILE A 246 1.10 10.14 -19.24
CA ILE A 246 2.55 10.39 -19.26
C ILE A 246 3.26 9.05 -19.11
N PHE A 247 4.36 8.86 -19.85
CA PHE A 247 5.23 7.70 -19.72
C PHE A 247 6.58 8.17 -19.22
N ILE A 248 7.07 7.56 -18.13
CA ILE A 248 8.38 7.82 -17.54
C ILE A 248 9.26 6.59 -17.64
#